data_AF-A0A1W9IMP6-F1
#
_entry.id   AF-A0A1W9IMP6-F1
#
_cell.length_a   1.000
_cell.length_b   1.000
_cell.length_c   1.000
_cell.angle_alpha   90.00
_cell.angle_beta   90.00
_cell.angle_gamma   90.00
#
_symmetry.space_group_name_H-M   'P 1'
#
loop_
_entity.id
_entity.type
_entity.pdbx_description
1 polymer ?
#
loop_
_entity_poly.entity_id
_entity_poly.type
_entity_poly.pdbx_seq_one_letter_code
_entity_poly.pdbx_strand_id
1 'polypeptide(L)' 'MEQARPYQREHYRLPLPVSYPVMFSDASTIGEGLVTNLSVFGCTIECAGTVPEQTILLLRLILPDQKESLP' A
#
# COMPACT_ATOMS: atom_id res chain seq x y z
N MET A 1 -22.96 -10.72 -22.71
CA MET A 1 -22.22 -10.98 -21.45
C MET A 1 -20.76 -10.76 -21.76
N GLU A 2 -20.19 -9.64 -21.28
CA GLU A 2 -18.78 -9.32 -21.50
C GLU A 2 -17.96 -10.40 -20.78
N GLN A 3 -17.17 -11.19 -21.52
CA GLN A 3 -16.30 -12.19 -20.92
C GLN A 3 -15.30 -11.43 -20.04
N ALA A 4 -15.41 -11.58 -18.73
CA ALA A 4 -14.43 -11.06 -17.80
C ALA A 4 -13.08 -11.66 -18.19
N ARG A 5 -12.19 -10.82 -18.75
CA ARG A 5 -10.83 -11.24 -19.08
C ARG A 5 -10.22 -11.89 -17.83
N PRO A 6 -9.47 -13.01 -17.97
CA PRO A 6 -8.80 -13.60 -16.82
C PRO A 6 -7.93 -12.51 -16.19
N TYR A 7 -8.20 -12.22 -14.92
CA TYR A 7 -7.50 -11.19 -14.17
C TYR A 7 -6.03 -11.61 -14.03
N GLN A 8 -5.16 -11.04 -14.86
CA GLN A 8 -3.74 -11.32 -14.86
C GLN A 8 -3.01 -10.08 -14.34
N ARG A 9 -2.21 -10.27 -13.28
CA ARG A 9 -1.35 -9.22 -12.74
C ARG A 9 0.00 -9.27 -13.44
N GLU A 10 0.52 -8.10 -13.82
CA GLU A 10 1.85 -8.00 -14.43
C GLU A 10 2.98 -8.23 -13.42
N HIS A 11 2.72 -7.98 -12.13
CA HIS A 11 3.72 -8.11 -11.07
C HIS A 11 3.22 -8.97 -9.93
N TYR A 12 4.10 -9.85 -9.45
CA TYR A 12 3.88 -10.63 -8.25
C TYR A 12 3.74 -9.68 -7.05
N ARG A 13 2.75 -9.95 -6.21
CA ARG A 13 2.57 -9.23 -4.94
C ARG A 13 3.11 -10.10 -3.83
N LEU A 14 4.16 -9.64 -3.16
CA LEU A 14 4.69 -10.25 -1.95
C LEU A 14 3.69 -10.03 -0.80
N PRO A 15 3.04 -11.08 -0.30
CA PRO A 15 2.27 -10.97 0.93
C PRO A 15 3.22 -10.68 2.08
N LEU A 16 2.87 -9.72 2.93
CA LEU A 16 3.70 -9.36 4.07
C LEU A 16 3.30 -10.23 5.26
N PRO A 17 4.27 -10.83 5.98
CA PRO A 17 3.97 -11.67 7.13
C PRO A 17 3.39 -10.87 8.31
N VAL A 18 3.65 -9.56 8.34
CA VAL A 18 3.09 -8.60 9.29
C VAL A 18 2.66 -7.36 8.49
N SER A 19 1.50 -6.79 8.83
CA SER A 19 1.05 -5.55 8.22
C SER A 19 1.89 -4.37 8.69
N TYR A 20 2.36 -3.54 7.76
CA TYR A 20 3.18 -2.37 8.09
C TYR A 20 2.34 -1.09 8.11
N PRO A 21 2.50 -0.23 9.12
CA PRO A 21 1.84 1.07 9.14
C PRO A 21 2.22 1.91 7.92
N VAL A 22 1.25 2.62 7.38
CA VAL A 22 1.45 3.57 6.29
C VAL A 22 0.69 4.85 6.57
N MET A 23 1.34 5.97 6.30
CA MET A 23 0.67 7.27 6.15
C MET A 23 0.53 7.58 4.67
N PHE A 24 -0.64 8.08 4.28
CA PHE A 24 -0.89 8.59 2.95
C PHE A 24 -1.43 10.01 3.02
N SER A 25 -1.09 10.83 2.03
CA SER A 25 -1.57 12.20 1.97
C SER A 25 -1.74 12.70 0.55
N ASP A 26 -2.71 13.58 0.34
CA ASP A 26 -2.78 14.49 -0.80
C ASP A 26 -2.68 15.96 -0.32
N ALA A 27 -3.03 16.91 -1.20
CA ALA A 27 -2.99 18.33 -0.88
C ALA A 27 -3.98 18.77 0.23
N SER A 28 -4.99 17.96 0.52
CA SER A 28 -6.15 18.30 1.37
C SER A 28 -6.43 17.29 2.48
N THR A 29 -5.88 16.08 2.38
CA THR A 29 -6.23 14.94 3.20
C THR A 29 -4.96 14.22 3.66
N ILE A 30 -4.95 13.81 4.92
CA ILE A 30 -3.95 12.90 5.49
C ILE A 30 -4.72 11.72 6.08
N GLY A 31 -4.22 10.51 5.88
CA GLY A 31 -4.79 9.30 6.44
C GLY A 31 -3.73 8.28 6.81
N GLU A 32 -4.16 7.31 7.60
CA GLU A 32 -3.33 6.21 8.11
C GLU A 32 -3.97 4.88 7.72
N GLY A 33 -3.12 3.86 7.57
CA GLY A 33 -3.56 2.52 7.24
C GLY A 33 -2.48 1.48 7.46
N LEU A 34 -2.77 0.27 6.96
CA LEU A 34 -1.91 -0.90 7.05
C LEU A 34 -1.67 -1.46 5.66
N VAL A 35 -0.39 -1.63 5.28
CA VAL A 35 -0.02 -2.31 4.04
C VAL A 35 0.00 -3.81 4.27
N THR A 36 -0.76 -4.54 3.45
CA THR A 36 -0.87 -6.01 3.55
C THR A 36 -0.08 -6.75 2.48
N ASN A 37 0.25 -6.08 1.37
CA ASN A 37 1.10 -6.62 0.31
C ASN A 37 1.85 -5.53 -0.44
N LEU A 38 2.97 -5.92 -1.06
CA LEU A 38 3.82 -5.06 -1.87
C LEU A 38 4.14 -5.72 -3.22
N SER A 39 4.22 -4.92 -4.27
CA SER A 39 4.86 -5.27 -5.54
C SER A 39 5.81 -4.14 -5.94
N VAL A 40 6.57 -4.35 -7.00
CA VAL A 40 7.49 -3.34 -7.55
C VAL A 40 6.76 -2.05 -7.94
N PHE A 41 5.46 -2.14 -8.29
CA PHE A 41 4.68 -1.01 -8.81
C PHE A 41 3.46 -0.64 -7.96
N GLY A 42 3.26 -1.28 -6.81
CA GLY A 42 2.09 -0.95 -6.00
C GLY A 42 1.94 -1.76 -4.72
N CYS A 43 0.88 -1.46 -3.99
CA CYS A 43 0.57 -2.11 -2.72
C CYS A 43 -0.94 -2.22 -2.52
N THR A 44 -1.36 -2.87 -1.44
CA THR A 44 -2.73 -2.77 -0.91
C THR A 44 -2.66 -2.16 0.48
N ILE A 45 -3.51 -1.16 0.72
CA ILE A 45 -3.64 -0.48 2.00
C ILE A 45 -5.04 -0.73 2.53
N GLU A 46 -5.12 -1.23 3.76
CA GLU A 46 -6.34 -1.26 4.55
C GLU A 46 -6.39 0.01 5.41
N CYS A 47 -7.45 0.81 5.27
CA CYS A 47 -7.62 2.05 6.03
C CYS A 47 -9.10 2.26 6.35
N ALA A 48 -9.38 3.01 7.42
CA ALA A 48 -10.75 3.27 7.87
C ALA A 48 -11.45 4.41 7.09
N GLY A 49 -10.68 5.26 6.41
CA GLY A 49 -11.19 6.44 5.70
C GLY A 49 -11.45 6.16 4.21
N THR A 50 -12.43 6.87 3.64
CA THR A 50 -12.60 6.92 2.19
C THR A 50 -11.53 7.82 1.59
N VAL A 51 -10.72 7.25 0.69
CA VAL A 51 -9.69 7.97 -0.04
C VAL A 51 -10.31 8.55 -1.31
N PRO A 52 -9.99 9.80 -1.70
CA PRO A 52 -10.48 10.38 -2.95
C PRO A 52 -10.09 9.51 -4.15
N GLU A 53 -11.05 9.26 -5.05
CA GLU A 53 -10.78 8.49 -6.26
C GLU A 53 -9.88 9.28 -7.22
N GLN A 54 -9.01 8.55 -7.95
CA GLN A 54 -8.15 9.09 -9.01
C GLN A 54 -7.20 10.23 -8.58
N THR A 55 -6.87 10.31 -7.28
CA THR A 55 -5.87 11.26 -6.77
C THR A 55 -4.47 10.66 -6.73
N ILE A 56 -3.45 11.52 -6.71
CA ILE A 56 -2.07 11.12 -6.45
C ILE A 56 -1.83 11.24 -4.95
N LEU A 57 -1.55 10.12 -4.31
CA LEU A 57 -1.21 10.06 -2.90
C LEU A 57 0.30 9.94 -2.72
N LEU A 58 0.85 10.75 -1.83
CA LEU A 58 2.17 10.50 -1.28
C LEU A 58 2.05 9.42 -0.20
N LEU A 59 2.88 8.37 -0.29
CA LEU A 59 2.86 7.24 0.62
C LEU A 59 4.16 7.19 1.44
N ARG A 60 4.03 7.03 2.76
CA ARG A 60 5.16 6.77 3.66
C ARG A 60 4.93 5.46 4.39
N LEU A 61 5.68 4.44 3.97
CA LEU A 61 5.72 3.15 4.62
C LEU A 61 6.62 3.20 5.85
N ILE A 62 6.12 2.79 7.01
CA ILE A 62 6.90 2.68 8.24
C ILE A 62 7.36 1.24 8.37
N LEU A 63 8.63 1.01 8.08
CA LEU A 63 9.30 -0.27 8.29
C LEU A 63 9.92 -0.31 9.69
N PRO A 64 9.97 -1.49 10.33
CA PRO A 64 10.65 -1.65 11.60
C PRO A 64 12.13 -1.34 11.45
N ASP A 65 12.72 -0.80 12.52
CA ASP A 65 14.15 -0.57 12.56
C ASP A 65 14.91 -1.88 12.40
N GLN A 66 15.88 -1.89 11.48
CA GLN A 66 16.80 -3.00 11.37
C GLN A 66 17.79 -2.90 12.53
N LYS A 67 17.64 -3.80 13.51
CA LYS A 67 18.50 -3.83 14.72
C LYS A 67 19.98 -3.95 14.38
N GLU A 68 20.29 -4.60 13.26
CA GLU A 68 21.65 -4.76 12.73
C GLU A 68 22.25 -3.46 12.18
N SER A 69 21.41 -2.45 11.91
CA SER A 69 21.82 -1.12 11.48
C SER A 69 22.07 -0.16 12.66
N LEU A 70 21.85 -0.61 13.91
CA LEU A 70 22.12 0.19 15.11
C LEU A 70 23.58 -0.08 15.57
N PRO A 71 24.33 0.97 15.97
CA PRO A 71 25.74 0.87 16.37
C PRO A 71 25.97 0.12 17.68
#